data_AF-A0A834NBQ4-F1
#
_entry.id   AF-A0A834NBQ4-F1
#
_cell.length_a   1.000
_cell.length_b   1.000
_cell.length_c   1.000
_cell.angle_alpha   90.00
_cell.angle_beta   90.00
_cell.angle_gamma   90.00
#
_symmetry.space_group_name_H-M   'P 1'
#
loop_
_entity.id
_entity.type
_entity.pdbx_description
1 polymer ?
#
loop_
_entity_poly.entity_id
_entity_poly.type
_entity_poly.pdbx_seq_one_letter_code
_entity_poly.pdbx_strand_id
1 'polypeptide(L)'
;MDCFDDDIFEFSDKDEDACISKITSRKEFNPIEEHLAKQLNSIQYRIDRAKNELEEIKETVQHISNNLLHKAVFGQDKSVDSDNDLYTVEGEPVLKKKHEEDKPCNFLVLKEQWQYVLFDKWIIGVVLQNVSFQ
;
A
#
# COMPACT_ATOMS: atom_id res chain seq x y z
N MET A 1 28.46 82.35 27.98
CA MET A 1 29.39 82.46 26.85
C MET A 1 29.62 81.06 26.36
N ASP A 2 28.99 80.78 25.24
CA ASP A 2 29.15 79.59 24.42
C ASP A 2 30.57 79.51 23.87
N CYS A 3 31.12 78.30 23.79
CA CYS A 3 31.83 77.84 22.60
C CYS A 3 31.97 76.32 22.71
N PHE A 4 31.05 75.61 22.06
CA PHE A 4 31.26 74.23 21.65
C PHE A 4 32.32 74.29 20.55
N ASP A 5 33.51 73.74 20.80
CA ASP A 5 34.44 73.42 19.72
C ASP A 5 34.00 72.07 19.15
N ASP A 6 33.14 72.20 18.14
CA ASP A 6 32.85 71.22 17.11
C ASP A 6 34.15 70.89 16.32
N ASP A 7 34.14 69.74 15.66
CA ASP A 7 35.08 69.31 14.60
C ASP A 7 36.36 68.58 15.02
N ILE A 8 36.22 67.31 15.46
CA ILE A 8 37.33 66.33 15.45
C ILE A 8 37.07 65.11 14.54
N PHE A 9 36.03 65.14 13.72
CA PHE A 9 35.69 64.05 12.81
C PHE A 9 35.54 64.52 11.37
N GLU A 10 36.65 64.96 10.78
CA GLU A 10 36.81 64.98 9.33
C GLU A 10 37.10 63.54 8.87
N PHE A 11 36.03 62.75 8.72
CA PHE A 11 36.11 61.47 8.03
C PHE A 11 36.35 61.75 6.54
N SER A 12 37.60 61.62 6.11
CA SER A 12 37.98 61.64 4.71
C SER A 12 37.37 60.42 4.00
N ASP A 13 36.35 60.66 3.17
CA ASP A 13 35.64 59.69 2.30
C ASP A 13 36.51 59.09 1.18
N LYS A 14 37.63 58.44 1.54
CA LYS A 14 38.43 57.66 0.60
C LYS A 14 38.96 56.42 1.31
N ASP A 15 38.45 55.27 0.88
CA ASP A 15 38.96 53.90 1.09
C ASP A 15 38.06 52.92 1.89
N GLU A 16 36.74 53.16 1.98
CA GLU A 16 35.81 52.16 2.55
C GLU A 16 35.24 51.14 1.53
N ASP A 17 35.39 51.38 0.22
CA ASP A 17 34.81 50.52 -0.82
C ASP A 17 35.57 49.20 -1.09
N ALA A 18 36.78 49.05 -0.55
CA ALA A 18 37.60 47.85 -0.77
C ALA A 18 37.25 46.67 0.18
N CYS A 19 36.58 46.94 1.31
CA CYS A 19 36.26 45.91 2.30
C CYS A 19 34.81 45.43 2.27
N ILE A 20 33.86 46.23 1.78
CA ILE A 20 32.44 45.85 1.72
C ILE A 20 32.17 44.87 0.57
N SER A 21 32.92 44.95 -0.53
CA SER A 21 32.77 44.08 -1.71
C SER A 21 33.25 42.63 -1.50
N LYS A 22 33.96 42.33 -0.40
CA LYS A 22 34.36 40.95 -0.03
C LYS A 22 33.34 40.24 0.85
N ILE A 23 32.47 40.97 1.55
CA ILE A 23 31.51 40.39 2.51
C ILE A 23 30.28 39.79 1.80
N THR A 24 29.93 40.26 0.60
CA THR A 24 28.75 39.78 -0.15
C THR A 24 28.94 38.46 -0.90
N SER A 25 30.11 37.83 -0.85
CA SER A 25 30.37 36.55 -1.56
C SER A 25 30.36 35.31 -0.66
N ARG A 26 30.20 35.46 0.66
CA ARG A 26 30.07 34.32 1.57
C ARG A 26 28.62 34.27 2.03
N LYS A 27 27.80 33.51 1.28
CA LYS A 27 26.48 33.07 1.73
C LYS A 27 26.64 32.66 3.20
N GLU A 28 26.03 33.40 4.11
CA GLU A 28 26.12 33.11 5.54
C GLU A 28 25.49 31.74 5.75
N PHE A 29 26.32 30.70 5.83
CA PHE A 29 25.87 29.34 6.07
C PHE A 29 25.42 29.26 7.53
N ASN A 30 24.11 29.36 7.76
CA ASN A 30 23.54 29.09 9.06
C ASN A 30 23.45 27.56 9.26
N PRO A 31 24.29 26.96 10.12
CA PRO A 31 24.32 25.51 10.30
C PRO A 31 23.00 24.97 10.88
N ILE A 32 22.25 25.80 11.60
CA ILE A 32 20.93 25.42 12.13
C ILE A 32 19.92 25.31 10.99
N GLU A 33 19.93 26.26 10.06
CA GLU A 33 19.05 26.25 8.89
C GLU A 33 19.31 25.04 8.00
N GLU A 34 20.59 24.70 7.75
CA GLU A 34 20.97 23.50 6.99
C GLU A 34 20.50 22.22 7.69
N HIS A 35 20.68 22.14 9.01
CA HIS A 35 20.24 20.98 9.79
C HIS A 35 18.72 20.82 9.76
N LEU A 36 17.96 21.90 9.91
CA LEU A 36 16.50 21.89 9.80
C LEU A 36 16.04 21.50 8.39
N ALA A 37 16.67 22.03 7.34
CA ALA A 37 16.37 21.67 5.96
C ALA A 37 16.63 20.18 5.69
N LYS A 38 17.72 19.62 6.23
CA LYS A 38 18.01 18.17 6.15
C LYS A 38 16.96 17.33 6.85
N GLN A 39 16.55 17.72 8.05
CA GLN A 39 15.50 17.02 8.79
C GLN A 39 14.16 17.06 8.04
N LEU A 40 13.78 18.22 7.50
CA LEU A 40 12.56 18.39 6.75
C LEU A 40 12.56 17.54 5.47
N ASN A 41 13.67 17.53 4.72
CA ASN A 41 13.83 16.67 3.55
C ASN A 41 13.78 15.17 3.91
N SER A 42 14.37 14.78 5.03
CA SER A 42 14.30 13.39 5.50
C SER A 42 12.87 12.96 5.84
N ILE A 43 12.12 13.82 6.52
CA ILE A 43 10.71 13.59 6.83
C ILE A 43 9.87 13.54 5.56
N GLN A 44 10.09 14.49 4.64
CA GLN A 44 9.39 14.54 3.35
C GLN A 44 9.60 13.25 2.56
N TYR A 45 10.85 12.79 2.46
CA TYR A 45 11.17 11.54 1.78
C TYR A 45 10.48 10.32 2.43
N ARG A 46 10.39 10.28 3.76
CA ARG A 46 9.67 9.21 4.47
C ARG A 46 8.16 9.26 4.20
N ILE A 47 7.59 10.46 4.13
CA ILE A 47 6.17 10.67 3.78
C ILE A 47 5.91 10.18 2.36
N ASP A 48 6.77 10.54 1.41
CA ASP A 48 6.58 10.17 0.00
C ASP A 48 6.75 8.67 -0.21
N ARG A 49 7.71 8.04 0.48
CA ARG A 49 7.82 6.57 0.50
C ARG A 49 6.56 5.91 1.04
N ALA A 50 6.07 6.35 2.20
CA ALA A 50 4.87 5.78 2.81
C ALA A 50 3.62 5.96 1.93
N LYS A 51 3.52 7.07 1.18
CA LYS A 51 2.45 7.28 0.20
C LYS A 51 2.52 6.28 -0.95
N ASN A 52 3.71 6.02 -1.50
CA ASN A 52 3.88 5.03 -2.56
C ASN A 52 3.51 3.62 -2.07
N GLU A 53 4.00 3.23 -0.89
CA GLU A 53 3.65 1.94 -0.28
C GLU A 53 2.12 1.81 -0.06
N LEU A 54 1.45 2.89 0.33
CA LEU A 54 -0.01 2.90 0.49
C LEU A 54 -0.74 2.72 -0.84
N GLU A 55 -0.26 3.34 -1.92
CA GLU A 55 -0.86 3.15 -3.25
C GLU A 55 -0.67 1.71 -3.74
N GLU A 56 0.49 1.10 -3.55
CA GLU A 56 0.72 -0.32 -3.86
C GLU A 56 -0.21 -1.24 -3.07
N ILE A 57 -0.39 -0.98 -1.77
CA ILE A 57 -1.34 -1.74 -0.93
C ILE A 57 -2.77 -1.58 -1.46
N LYS A 58 -3.16 -0.36 -1.86
CA LYS A 58 -4.49 -0.11 -2.40
C LYS A 58 -4.74 -0.85 -3.71
N GLU A 59 -3.75 -0.87 -4.61
CA GLU A 59 -3.82 -1.63 -5.86
C GLU A 59 -3.94 -3.14 -5.62
N THR A 60 -3.14 -3.68 -4.70
CA THR A 60 -3.20 -5.11 -4.34
C THR A 60 -4.52 -5.50 -3.69
N VAL A 61 -5.04 -4.68 -2.78
CA VAL A 61 -6.37 -4.87 -2.16
C VAL A 61 -7.46 -4.85 -3.22
N GLN A 62 -7.42 -3.90 -4.16
CA GLN A 62 -8.40 -3.82 -5.25
C GLN A 62 -8.32 -5.06 -6.15
N HIS A 63 -7.13 -5.54 -6.47
CA HIS A 63 -6.94 -6.75 -7.26
C HIS A 63 -7.51 -7.98 -6.56
N ILE A 64 -7.22 -8.16 -5.27
CA ILE A 64 -7.75 -9.26 -4.46
C ILE A 64 -9.27 -9.19 -4.39
N SER A 65 -9.82 -8.00 -4.12
CA SER A 65 -11.27 -7.78 -4.06
C SER A 65 -11.95 -8.17 -5.37
N ASN A 66 -11.39 -7.76 -6.51
CA ASN A 66 -11.92 -8.11 -7.82
C ASN A 66 -11.84 -9.62 -8.09
N ASN A 67 -10.75 -10.27 -7.70
CA ASN A 67 -10.59 -11.72 -7.84
C ASN A 67 -11.61 -12.49 -6.98
N LEU A 68 -11.81 -12.05 -5.74
CA LEU A 68 -12.81 -12.63 -4.83
C LEU A 68 -14.23 -12.42 -5.35
N LEU A 69 -14.57 -11.21 -5.83
CA LEU A 69 -15.85 -10.92 -6.45
C LEU A 69 -16.09 -11.84 -7.66
N HIS A 70 -15.08 -11.96 -8.53
CA HIS A 70 -15.15 -12.84 -9.69
C HIS A 70 -15.40 -14.29 -9.29
N LYS A 71 -14.66 -14.82 -8.31
CA LYS A 71 -14.88 -16.19 -7.79
C LYS A 71 -16.24 -16.36 -7.13
N ALA A 72 -16.76 -15.33 -6.46
CA ALA A 72 -18.09 -15.38 -5.85
C ALA A 72 -19.22 -15.41 -6.89
N VAL A 73 -19.08 -14.66 -7.99
CA VAL A 73 -20.08 -14.58 -9.06
C VAL A 73 -20.04 -15.80 -9.98
N PHE A 74 -18.84 -16.25 -10.37
CA PHE A 74 -18.66 -17.28 -11.41
C PHE A 74 -18.29 -18.66 -10.85
N GLY A 75 -18.06 -18.78 -9.54
CA GLY A 75 -17.56 -20.00 -8.92
C GLY A 75 -16.06 -20.20 -9.13
N GLN A 76 -15.52 -21.22 -8.48
CA GLN A 76 -14.11 -21.61 -8.62
C GLN A 76 -13.90 -22.18 -10.03
N ASP A 77 -12.88 -21.70 -10.76
CA ASP A 77 -12.45 -22.34 -12.01
C ASP A 77 -12.20 -23.82 -11.69
N LYS A 78 -13.09 -24.69 -12.16
CA LYS A 78 -12.85 -26.13 -12.13
C LYS A 78 -11.55 -26.30 -12.90
N SER A 79 -10.47 -26.65 -12.21
CA SER A 79 -9.26 -27.11 -12.88
C SER A 79 -9.71 -28.23 -13.81
N VAL A 80 -9.70 -27.96 -15.11
CA VAL A 80 -9.96 -28.95 -16.17
C VAL A 80 -8.71 -29.82 -16.28
N ASP A 81 -8.38 -30.47 -15.17
CA ASP A 81 -7.32 -31.47 -15.05
C ASP A 81 -7.96 -32.77 -14.54
N SER A 82 -9.15 -33.07 -15.08
CA SER A 82 -9.76 -34.37 -14.96
C SER A 82 -9.35 -35.18 -16.19
N ASP A 83 -8.10 -35.63 -16.20
CA ASP A 83 -7.59 -36.68 -17.10
C ASP A 83 -8.41 -37.95 -16.89
N ASN A 84 -9.53 -38.10 -17.61
CA ASN A 84 -10.36 -39.29 -17.53
C ASN A 84 -10.84 -39.74 -18.92
N ASP A 85 -9.99 -39.54 -19.92
CA ASP A 85 -10.17 -40.12 -21.25
C ASP A 85 -9.73 -41.59 -21.20
N LEU A 86 -10.65 -42.46 -20.79
CA LEU A 86 -10.45 -43.92 -20.81
C LEU A 86 -10.85 -44.45 -22.17
N TYR A 87 -9.95 -45.20 -22.81
CA TYR A 87 -10.18 -45.87 -24.10
C TYR A 87 -10.29 -47.38 -23.91
N THR A 88 -11.08 -48.06 -24.74
CA THR A 88 -11.08 -49.53 -24.82
C THR A 88 -9.74 -50.03 -25.35
N VAL A 89 -9.50 -51.35 -25.26
CA VAL A 89 -8.27 -51.96 -25.81
C VAL A 89 -8.19 -51.84 -27.34
N GLU A 90 -9.33 -51.56 -27.99
CA GLU A 90 -9.48 -51.23 -29.41
C GLU A 90 -9.34 -49.73 -29.72
N GLY A 91 -9.17 -48.87 -28.71
CA GLY A 91 -8.95 -47.43 -28.88
C GLY A 91 -10.21 -46.59 -29.00
N GLU A 92 -11.38 -47.10 -28.62
CA GLU A 92 -12.63 -46.33 -28.64
C GLU A 92 -12.86 -45.60 -27.30
N PRO A 93 -13.34 -44.34 -27.29
CA PRO A 93 -13.56 -43.59 -26.06
C PRO A 93 -14.69 -44.21 -25.23
N VAL A 94 -14.38 -44.60 -23.99
CA VAL A 94 -15.35 -45.15 -23.04
C VAL A 94 -16.02 -44.01 -22.29
N LEU A 95 -17.24 -43.66 -22.69
CA LEU A 95 -18.10 -42.77 -21.92
C LEU A 95 -18.49 -43.46 -20.60
N LYS A 96 -17.76 -43.17 -19.52
CA LYS A 96 -18.22 -43.53 -18.17
C LYS A 96 -19.53 -42.81 -17.92
N LYS A 97 -20.64 -43.57 -17.81
CA LYS A 97 -21.86 -43.06 -17.19
C LYS A 97 -21.47 -42.61 -15.79
N LYS A 98 -21.63 -41.31 -15.52
CA LYS A 98 -21.39 -40.73 -14.20
C LYS A 98 -22.17 -41.59 -13.21
N HIS A 99 -21.45 -42.18 -12.27
CA HIS A 99 -22.06 -42.71 -11.06
C HIS A 99 -22.95 -41.58 -10.54
N GLU A 100 -24.24 -41.86 -10.34
CA GLU A 100 -25.07 -40.94 -9.57
C GLU A 100 -24.32 -40.75 -8.24
N GLU A 101 -23.72 -39.57 -8.08
CA GLU A 101 -23.09 -39.18 -6.83
C GLU A 101 -24.16 -39.39 -5.77
N ASP A 102 -23.90 -40.29 -4.83
CA ASP A 102 -24.75 -40.49 -3.66
C ASP A 102 -25.04 -39.10 -3.10
N LYS A 103 -26.30 -38.68 -3.20
CA LYS A 103 -26.71 -37.35 -2.73
C LYS A 103 -26.19 -37.22 -1.31
N PRO A 104 -25.30 -36.25 -1.02
CA PRO A 104 -24.86 -36.06 0.35
C PRO A 104 -26.12 -35.84 1.18
N CYS A 105 -26.27 -36.63 2.24
CA CYS A 105 -27.34 -36.43 3.21
C CYS A 105 -27.13 -35.02 3.78
N ASN A 106 -27.85 -34.04 3.24
CA ASN A 106 -27.74 -32.65 3.64
C ASN A 106 -28.51 -32.46 4.96
N PHE A 107 -28.04 -33.11 6.03
CA PHE A 107 -28.58 -32.95 7.37
C PHE A 107 -28.14 -31.63 8.01
N LEU A 108 -27.19 -30.91 7.39
CA LEU A 108 -26.77 -29.57 7.76
C LEU A 108 -27.04 -28.61 6.60
N VAL A 109 -27.90 -27.63 6.84
CA VAL A 109 -28.18 -26.54 5.90
C VAL A 109 -27.40 -25.31 6.34
N LEU A 110 -26.66 -24.71 5.42
CA LEU A 110 -25.99 -23.44 5.66
C LEU A 110 -27.04 -22.34 5.86
N LYS A 111 -27.07 -21.73 7.04
CA LYS A 111 -27.91 -20.55 7.32
C LYS A 111 -27.19 -19.26 7.00
N GLU A 112 -25.99 -19.11 7.56
CA GLU A 112 -25.24 -17.87 7.50
C GLU A 112 -23.75 -18.15 7.38
N GLN A 113 -23.09 -17.28 6.64
CA GLN A 113 -21.65 -17.28 6.47
C GLN A 113 -21.17 -15.86 6.66
N TRP A 114 -20.11 -15.69 7.43
CA TRP A 114 -19.42 -14.41 7.54
C TRP A 114 -17.91 -14.63 7.49
N GLN A 115 -17.23 -13.59 7.04
CA GLN A 115 -15.78 -13.58 6.89
C GLN A 115 -15.24 -12.30 7.52
N TYR A 116 -14.16 -12.43 8.27
CA TYR A 116 -13.54 -11.32 8.97
C TYR A 116 -12.01 -11.47 8.93
N VAL A 117 -11.30 -10.35 8.70
CA VAL A 117 -9.84 -10.31 8.73
C VAL A 117 -9.40 -9.64 10.03
N LEU A 118 -8.67 -10.37 10.88
CA LEU A 118 -8.15 -9.87 12.14
C LEU A 118 -6.67 -10.25 12.28
N PHE A 119 -5.80 -9.25 12.49
CA PHE A 119 -4.34 -9.44 12.61
C PHE A 119 -3.75 -10.32 11.50
N ASP A 120 -4.05 -9.98 10.24
CA ASP A 120 -3.62 -10.71 9.04
C ASP A 120 -4.04 -12.19 8.97
N LYS A 121 -5.03 -12.58 9.78
CA LYS A 121 -5.63 -13.92 9.76
C LYS A 121 -7.05 -13.86 9.24
N TRP A 122 -7.38 -14.80 8.37
CA TRP A 122 -8.74 -15.01 7.88
C TRP A 122 -9.53 -15.82 8.88
N ILE A 123 -10.67 -15.28 9.30
CA ILE A 123 -11.64 -15.96 10.14
C ILE A 123 -12.90 -16.16 9.31
N ILE A 124 -13.32 -17.42 9.16
CA ILE A 124 -14.54 -17.78 8.46
C ILE A 124 -15.48 -18.40 9.49
N GLY A 125 -16.61 -17.74 9.71
CA GLY A 125 -17.69 -18.26 10.54
C GLY A 125 -18.80 -18.84 9.67
N VAL A 126 -19.22 -20.05 10.00
CA VAL A 126 -20.27 -20.76 9.27
C VAL A 126 -21.32 -21.21 10.27
N VAL A 127 -22.57 -20.79 10.08
CA VAL A 127 -23.72 -21.20 10.90
C VAL A 127 -24.48 -22.27 10.14
N LEU A 128 -24.48 -23.48 10.70
CA LEU A 128 -25.16 -24.64 10.13
C LEU A 128 -26.41 -24.96 10.96
N GLN A 129 -27.53 -25.23 10.28
CA GLN A 129 -28.76 -25.73 10.87
C GLN A 129 -28.87 -27.23 10.65
N ASN A 130 -29.05 -27.99 11.72
CA ASN A 130 -29.39 -29.40 11.61
C ASN A 130 -30.86 -29.57 11.19
N VAL A 131 -31.09 -30.29 10.08
CA VAL A 131 -32.42 -30.61 9.52
C VAL A 131 -32.71 -32.13 9.52
N SER A 132 -31.97 -32.93 10.31
CA SER A 132 -32.12 -34.39 10.39
C SER A 132 -33.50 -34.86 10.88
N PHE A 133 -34.27 -33.97 11.52
CA PHE A 133 -35.51 -34.30 12.25
C PHE A 133 -36.74 -33.52 11.76
N GLN A 134 -36.65 -32.91 10.56
CA GLN A 134 -37.76 -32.13 9.99
C GLN A 134 -38.54 -32.94 8.96
#